data_AF-A0A087U7A4-F1
#
_entry.id   AF-A0A087U7A4-F1
#
_cell.length_a   1.000
_cell.length_b   1.000
_cell.length_c   1.000
_cell.angle_alpha   90.00
_cell.angle_beta   90.00
_cell.angle_gamma   90.00
#
_symmetry.space_group_name_H-M   'P 1'
#
loop_
_entity.id
_entity.type
_entity.pdbx_description
1 polymer ?
#
loop_
_entity_poly.entity_id
_entity_poly.type
_entity_poly.pdbx_seq_one_letter_code
_entity_poly.pdbx_strand_id
1 'polypeptide(L)'
;MKILILCTLIAASQAAVLLNHGLIGTGASAQYRSQDGLGNYAFGYNEGHGSGATFRKETGSHGVVAGSYGLTVADGRQRIVNYVADAAGFRADIKTNEPGVEPKDPAHAAINKAGIIAPALTYA
;
A
#
# COMPACT_ATOMS: atom_id res chain seq x y z
N MET A 1 0.50 47.64 -9.47
CA MET A 1 -0.87 47.06 -9.43
C MET A 1 -0.72 45.57 -9.71
N LYS A 2 -0.75 44.67 -8.70
CA LYS A 2 -1.96 44.01 -8.14
C LYS A 2 -2.78 43.35 -9.27
N ILE A 3 -2.86 42.02 -9.38
CA ILE A 3 -3.77 41.12 -8.63
C ILE A 3 -3.25 39.68 -8.79
N LEU A 4 -2.64 39.09 -7.74
CA LEU A 4 -3.19 38.12 -6.75
C LEU A 4 -3.35 36.66 -7.26
N ILE A 5 -2.42 35.84 -6.81
CA ILE A 5 -2.42 34.36 -6.77
C ILE A 5 -3.54 33.92 -5.83
N LEU A 6 -4.50 33.11 -6.31
CA LEU A 6 -5.59 32.60 -5.49
C LEU A 6 -5.20 31.23 -4.90
N CYS A 7 -4.90 31.23 -3.61
CA CYS A 7 -4.64 30.05 -2.78
C CYS A 7 -5.87 29.14 -2.63
N THR A 8 -5.67 27.86 -2.94
CA THR A 8 -6.10 26.66 -2.20
C THR A 8 -7.22 26.81 -1.16
N LEU A 9 -8.44 26.42 -1.50
CA LEU A 9 -9.47 26.03 -0.53
C LEU A 9 -10.42 25.01 -1.18
N ILE A 10 -10.12 23.71 -1.10
CA ILE A 10 -11.14 22.68 -1.33
C ILE A 10 -11.03 21.60 -0.24
N ALA A 11 -12.02 21.69 0.66
CA ALA A 11 -12.63 20.66 1.47
C ALA A 11 -11.73 19.81 2.40
N ALA A 12 -11.63 20.24 3.65
CA ALA A 12 -11.43 19.31 4.76
C ALA A 12 -12.71 18.48 4.95
N SER A 13 -12.66 17.19 4.64
CA SER A 13 -13.61 16.21 5.20
C SER A 13 -12.85 15.12 5.95
N GLN A 14 -12.47 15.41 7.18
CA GLN A 14 -11.97 14.39 8.10
C GLN A 14 -12.80 14.50 9.37
N ALA A 15 -14.03 13.98 9.33
CA ALA A 15 -14.81 13.72 10.53
C ALA A 15 -14.35 12.37 11.11
N ALA A 16 -13.21 12.37 11.80
CA ALA A 16 -12.84 11.25 12.67
C ALA A 16 -13.59 11.42 13.99
N VAL A 17 -14.81 10.88 14.05
CA VAL A 17 -15.55 10.73 15.30
C VAL A 17 -14.78 9.75 16.18
N LEU A 18 -14.20 10.28 17.26
CA LEU A 18 -13.68 9.53 18.40
C LEU A 18 -14.84 8.80 19.08
N LEU A 19 -14.98 7.50 18.86
CA LEU A 19 -15.69 6.60 19.78
C LEU A 19 -14.84 5.35 19.98
N ASN A 20 -14.11 5.36 21.10
CA ASN A 20 -13.49 4.19 21.70
C ASN A 20 -14.59 3.35 22.37
N HIS A 21 -15.00 2.24 21.75
CA HIS A 21 -15.91 1.27 22.36
C HIS A 21 -15.44 -0.20 22.16
N GLY A 22 -14.96 -0.82 23.24
CA GLY A 22 -15.27 -2.23 23.58
C GLY A 22 -14.27 -3.33 23.19
N LEU A 23 -13.38 -3.69 24.14
CA LEU A 23 -12.87 -5.01 24.58
C LEU A 23 -12.53 -6.17 23.60
N ILE A 24 -12.68 -6.01 22.29
CA ILE A 24 -12.18 -6.93 21.25
C ILE A 24 -11.87 -6.05 20.05
N GLY A 25 -10.59 -5.79 19.77
CA GLY A 25 -10.19 -4.99 18.61
C GLY A 25 -10.51 -5.74 17.32
N THR A 26 -11.67 -5.46 16.71
CA THR A 26 -12.14 -6.11 15.47
C THR A 26 -11.43 -5.65 14.21
N GLY A 27 -10.64 -4.57 14.30
CA GLY A 27 -9.89 -3.99 13.18
C GLY A 27 -10.19 -2.51 12.96
N ALA A 28 -9.44 -1.87 12.06
CA ALA A 28 -9.62 -0.48 11.68
C ALA A 28 -9.19 -0.24 10.23
N SER A 29 -10.07 0.43 9.46
CA SER A 29 -9.84 0.80 8.07
C SER A 29 -9.73 2.30 7.88
N ALA A 30 -8.93 2.74 6.92
CA ALA A 30 -8.96 4.08 6.36
C ALA A 30 -8.86 4.01 4.83
N GLN A 31 -9.57 4.88 4.12
CA GLN A 31 -9.55 4.93 2.66
C GLN A 31 -9.57 6.37 2.13
N TYR A 32 -9.06 6.57 0.93
CA TYR A 32 -9.13 7.82 0.19
C TYR A 32 -9.29 7.57 -1.31
N ARG A 33 -9.90 8.54 -1.99
CA ARG A 33 -10.02 8.57 -3.45
C ARG A 33 -10.07 10.02 -3.94
N SER A 34 -9.41 10.29 -5.06
CA SER A 34 -9.45 11.54 -5.81
C SER A 34 -9.44 11.23 -7.30
N GLN A 35 -10.21 11.98 -8.08
CA GLN A 35 -10.27 11.88 -9.53
C GLN A 35 -10.66 13.22 -10.13
N ASP A 36 -10.04 13.60 -11.24
CA ASP A 36 -10.41 14.77 -12.01
C ASP A 36 -11.12 14.41 -13.33
N GLY A 37 -11.58 15.42 -14.06
CA GLY A 37 -12.20 15.26 -15.37
C GLY A 37 -11.22 15.02 -16.52
N LEU A 38 -9.92 14.95 -16.24
CA LEU A 38 -8.85 14.81 -17.23
C LEU A 38 -8.26 13.39 -17.24
N GLY A 39 -8.88 12.44 -16.53
CA GLY A 39 -8.44 11.06 -16.48
C GLY A 39 -7.32 10.79 -15.48
N ASN A 40 -7.00 11.74 -14.60
CA ASN A 40 -6.11 11.50 -13.47
C ASN A 40 -6.91 10.95 -12.29
N TYR A 41 -6.37 9.94 -11.61
CA TYR A 41 -6.94 9.43 -10.38
C TYR A 41 -5.87 9.01 -9.38
N ALA A 42 -6.26 9.01 -8.11
CA ALA A 42 -5.50 8.45 -7.01
C ALA A 42 -6.47 7.80 -6.03
N PHE A 43 -6.17 6.60 -5.55
CA PHE A 43 -6.91 6.00 -4.45
C PHE A 43 -6.01 5.17 -3.56
N GLY A 44 -6.51 4.86 -2.37
CA GLY A 44 -5.87 3.89 -1.52
C GLY A 44 -6.69 3.57 -0.29
N TYR A 45 -6.29 2.49 0.37
CA TYR A 45 -6.82 2.09 1.65
C TYR A 45 -5.72 1.43 2.50
N ASN A 46 -5.94 1.42 3.81
CA ASN A 46 -5.23 0.59 4.76
C ASN A 46 -6.28 -0.04 5.68
N GLU A 47 -6.13 -1.31 6.01
CA GLU A 47 -6.91 -2.04 7.00
C GLU A 47 -5.96 -2.80 7.91
N GLY A 48 -6.27 -2.88 9.20
CA GLY A 48 -5.49 -3.67 10.15
C GLY A 48 -6.34 -4.22 11.28
N HIS A 49 -6.11 -5.49 11.61
CA HIS A 49 -6.77 -6.22 12.69
C HIS A 49 -5.79 -7.18 13.36
N GLY A 50 -6.21 -7.87 14.43
CA GLY A 50 -5.31 -8.70 15.25
C GLY A 50 -4.58 -9.82 14.50
N SER A 51 -5.12 -10.30 13.37
CA SER A 51 -4.48 -11.33 12.55
C SER A 51 -3.62 -10.80 11.38
N GLY A 52 -3.59 -9.49 11.12
CA GLY A 52 -2.84 -8.94 10.01
C GLY A 52 -3.32 -7.57 9.52
N ALA A 53 -2.73 -7.10 8.43
CA ALA A 53 -3.10 -5.86 7.77
C ALA A 53 -2.99 -5.99 6.26
N THR A 54 -3.76 -5.18 5.54
CA THR A 54 -3.62 -5.03 4.08
C THR A 54 -3.66 -3.57 3.69
N PHE A 55 -3.01 -3.24 2.58
CA PHE A 55 -3.10 -1.91 2.01
C PHE A 55 -3.05 -1.95 0.49
N ARG A 56 -3.55 -0.88 -0.13
CA ARG A 56 -3.29 -0.54 -1.53
C ARG A 56 -3.21 0.96 -1.68
N LYS A 57 -2.33 1.42 -2.56
CA LYS A 57 -2.35 2.77 -3.12
C LYS A 57 -2.06 2.69 -4.60
N GLU A 58 -2.77 3.48 -5.39
CA GLU A 58 -2.63 3.51 -6.84
C GLU A 58 -2.90 4.92 -7.35
N THR A 59 -2.13 5.31 -8.34
CA THR A 59 -2.34 6.53 -9.13
C THR A 59 -2.30 6.15 -10.59
N GLY A 60 -3.20 6.72 -11.39
CA GLY A 60 -3.16 6.53 -12.83
C GLY A 60 -3.50 7.79 -13.59
N SER A 61 -2.96 7.84 -14.79
CA SER A 61 -3.11 8.95 -15.74
C SER A 61 -2.82 8.43 -17.14
N HIS A 62 -3.74 8.63 -18.08
CA HIS A 62 -3.51 8.46 -19.53
C HIS A 62 -2.83 7.13 -19.93
N GLY A 63 -3.30 6.00 -19.39
CA GLY A 63 -2.75 4.68 -19.72
C GLY A 63 -1.46 4.31 -18.97
N VAL A 64 -0.99 5.17 -18.08
CA VAL A 64 0.06 4.88 -17.10
C VAL A 64 -0.58 4.69 -15.73
N VAL A 65 -0.26 3.58 -15.06
CA VAL A 65 -0.71 3.26 -13.70
C VAL A 65 0.51 2.91 -12.86
N ALA A 66 0.60 3.46 -11.67
CA ALA A 66 1.63 3.10 -10.69
C ALA A 66 1.02 2.95 -9.32
N GLY A 67 1.52 2.01 -8.54
CA GLY A 67 1.02 1.81 -7.20
C GLY A 67 1.75 0.75 -6.41
N SER A 68 1.19 0.44 -5.26
CA SER A 68 1.64 -0.66 -4.43
C SER A 68 0.48 -1.29 -3.67
N TYR A 69 0.56 -2.57 -3.40
CA TYR A 69 -0.31 -3.25 -2.45
C TYR A 69 0.51 -4.18 -1.58
N GLY A 70 -0.03 -4.54 -0.43
CA GLY A 70 0.66 -5.46 0.45
C GLY A 70 -0.21 -6.03 1.54
N LEU A 71 0.36 -7.03 2.20
CA LEU A 71 -0.24 -7.71 3.33
C LEU A 71 0.82 -7.99 4.39
N THR A 72 0.39 -7.99 5.64
CA THR A 72 1.12 -8.57 6.77
C THR A 72 0.19 -9.52 7.51
N VAL A 73 0.76 -10.56 8.12
CA VAL A 73 0.03 -11.49 8.98
C VAL A 73 0.65 -11.52 10.37
N ALA A 74 -0.08 -12.02 11.36
CA ALA A 74 0.31 -12.01 12.77
C ALA A 74 1.68 -12.68 13.06
N ASP A 75 2.13 -13.61 12.21
CA ASP A 75 3.42 -14.29 12.35
C ASP A 75 4.62 -13.47 11.83
N GLY A 76 4.41 -12.22 11.40
CA GLY A 76 5.45 -11.33 10.90
C GLY A 76 5.80 -11.53 9.43
N ARG A 77 5.14 -12.45 8.72
CA ARG A 77 5.26 -12.52 7.26
C ARG A 77 4.59 -11.33 6.59
N GLN A 78 5.20 -10.88 5.51
CA GLN A 78 4.77 -9.74 4.74
C GLN A 78 5.07 -9.92 3.26
N ARG A 79 4.22 -9.30 2.44
CA ARG A 79 4.45 -9.09 1.02
C ARG A 79 4.11 -7.66 0.66
N ILE A 80 4.98 -7.00 -0.09
CA ILE A 80 4.73 -5.70 -0.71
C ILE A 80 5.01 -5.85 -2.19
N VAL A 81 4.07 -5.43 -3.03
CA VAL A 81 4.23 -5.43 -4.48
C VAL A 81 4.14 -3.98 -4.94
N ASN A 82 5.24 -3.46 -5.48
CA ASN A 82 5.28 -2.19 -6.20
C ASN A 82 5.09 -2.49 -7.68
N TYR A 83 4.30 -1.69 -8.39
CA TYR A 83 4.03 -1.96 -9.79
C TYR A 83 3.89 -0.69 -10.63
N VAL A 84 4.16 -0.86 -11.91
CA VAL A 84 3.88 0.11 -12.96
C VAL A 84 3.29 -0.63 -14.17
N ALA A 85 2.26 -0.03 -14.78
CA ALA A 85 1.71 -0.44 -16.05
C ALA A 85 1.76 0.75 -17.00
N ASP A 86 2.37 0.58 -18.17
CA ASP A 86 2.46 1.59 -19.22
C ASP A 86 2.65 0.91 -20.60
N ALA A 87 3.11 1.66 -21.60
CA ALA A 87 3.37 1.15 -22.94
C ALA A 87 4.39 -0.01 -22.99
N ALA A 88 5.26 -0.17 -22.00
CA ALA A 88 6.19 -1.29 -21.90
C ALA A 88 5.58 -2.50 -21.16
N GLY A 89 4.26 -2.52 -20.95
CA GLY A 89 3.53 -3.60 -20.27
C GLY A 89 3.42 -3.40 -18.75
N PHE A 90 3.11 -4.48 -18.04
CA PHE A 90 3.05 -4.51 -16.57
C PHE A 90 4.38 -5.03 -16.01
N ARG A 91 4.93 -4.32 -15.02
CA ARG A 91 6.15 -4.71 -14.31
C ARG A 91 5.92 -4.58 -12.81
N ALA A 92 6.43 -5.53 -12.05
CA ALA A 92 6.29 -5.55 -10.59
C ALA A 92 7.63 -5.77 -9.89
N ASP A 93 7.77 -5.16 -8.73
CA ASP A 93 8.83 -5.40 -7.75
C ASP A 93 8.18 -5.95 -6.47
N ILE A 94 8.49 -7.19 -6.12
CA ILE A 94 7.88 -7.93 -5.03
C ILE A 94 8.90 -8.05 -3.90
N LYS A 95 8.56 -7.52 -2.73
CA LYS A 95 9.32 -7.67 -1.49
C LYS A 95 8.59 -8.64 -0.56
N THR A 96 9.17 -9.78 -0.27
CA THR A 96 8.55 -10.81 0.59
C THR A 96 9.54 -11.53 1.50
N ASN A 97 9.08 -12.00 2.66
CA ASN A 97 9.78 -12.93 3.54
C ASN A 97 9.04 -14.29 3.68
N GLU A 98 8.09 -14.58 2.79
CA GLU A 98 7.30 -15.81 2.85
C GLU A 98 8.12 -17.06 2.52
N PRO A 99 7.88 -18.18 3.20
CA PRO A 99 8.56 -19.44 2.93
C PRO A 99 8.14 -20.02 1.57
N GLY A 100 9.08 -20.69 0.89
CA GLY A 100 8.81 -21.39 -0.37
C GLY A 100 8.76 -20.51 -1.62
N VAL A 101 9.08 -19.22 -1.53
CA VAL A 101 9.20 -18.34 -2.71
C VAL A 101 10.51 -18.64 -3.43
N GLU A 102 10.42 -19.10 -4.67
CA GLU A 102 11.58 -19.32 -5.54
C GLU A 102 12.21 -17.96 -5.92
N PRO A 103 13.54 -17.81 -5.87
CA PRO A 103 14.25 -16.57 -6.18
C PRO A 103 14.41 -16.37 -7.70
N LYS A 104 13.37 -16.72 -8.46
CA LYS A 104 13.33 -16.56 -9.91
C LYS A 104 12.38 -15.43 -10.24
N ASP A 105 12.76 -14.63 -11.22
CA ASP A 105 11.95 -13.54 -11.75
C ASP A 105 11.09 -14.05 -12.92
N PRO A 106 9.80 -14.40 -12.73
CA PRO A 106 8.92 -14.72 -13.84
C PRO A 106 8.38 -13.45 -14.49
N ALA A 107 8.11 -13.50 -15.80
CA ALA A 107 7.19 -12.60 -16.50
C ALA A 107 7.25 -11.10 -16.08
N HIS A 108 8.43 -10.46 -16.21
CA HIS A 108 8.67 -9.05 -15.85
C HIS A 108 8.36 -8.66 -14.38
N ALA A 109 8.38 -9.63 -13.46
CA ALA A 109 8.34 -9.40 -12.03
C ALA A 109 9.72 -9.66 -11.41
N ALA A 110 10.24 -8.70 -10.65
CA ALA A 110 11.43 -8.86 -9.82
C ALA A 110 11.03 -9.31 -8.41
N ILE A 111 11.65 -10.37 -7.88
CA ILE A 111 11.40 -10.87 -6.52
C ILE A 111 12.59 -10.57 -5.61
N ASN A 112 12.43 -9.57 -4.75
CA ASN A 112 13.37 -9.16 -3.72
C ASN A 112 13.04 -9.79 -2.36
N LYS A 113 13.98 -10.50 -1.75
CA LYS A 113 13.79 -11.16 -0.45
C LYS A 113 14.55 -10.46 0.68
N ALA A 114 13.89 -10.24 1.82
CA ALA A 114 14.58 -9.91 3.06
C ALA A 114 15.25 -11.17 3.64
N GLY A 115 16.55 -11.12 3.91
CA GLY A 115 17.29 -12.22 4.54
C GLY A 115 16.58 -12.66 5.82
N ILE A 116 16.44 -13.98 6.00
CA ILE A 116 15.91 -14.53 7.25
C ILE A 116 16.95 -14.22 8.32
N ILE A 117 16.70 -13.23 9.19
CA ILE A 117 17.43 -13.15 10.45
C ILE A 117 16.84 -14.28 11.28
N ALA A 118 17.48 -15.45 11.24
CA ALA A 118 17.16 -16.52 12.17
C ALA A 118 17.31 -15.93 13.59
N PRO A 119 16.33 -16.09 14.49
CA PRO A 119 16.55 -15.73 15.88
C PRO A 119 17.76 -16.55 16.34
N ALA A 120 18.81 -15.86 16.80
CA ALA A 120 19.93 -16.53 17.43
C ALA A 120 19.35 -17.34 18.59
N LEU A 121 19.43 -18.67 18.50
CA LEU A 121 19.11 -19.54 19.62
C LEU A 121 20.14 -19.23 20.71
N THR A 122 19.79 -18.38 21.66
CA THR A 122 20.51 -18.27 22.93
C THR A 122 20.17 -19.51 23.74
N TYR A 123 21.00 -20.54 23.62
CA TYR A 123 21.12 -21.57 24.64
C TYR A 123 22.25 -21.14 25.59
N ALA A 124 21.88 -20.53 26.71
CA ALA A 124 22.70 -20.40 27.93
C ALA A 124 21.77 -20.06 29.10
#